data_AF-A0A9D7ZRA8-F1
#
_entry.id   AF-A0A9D7ZRA8-F1
#
_cell.length_a   1.000
_cell.length_b   1.000
_cell.length_c   1.000
_cell.angle_alpha   90.00
_cell.angle_beta   90.00
_cell.angle_gamma   90.00
#
_symmetry.space_group_name_H-M   'P 1'
#
loop_
_entity.id
_entity.type
_entity.pdbx_description
1 polymer ?
#
loop_
_entity_poly.entity_id
_entity_poly.type
_entity_poly.pdbx_seq_one_letter_code
_entity_poly.pdbx_strand_id
1 'polypeptide(L)'
;MNLQLTGTEGLENRNMNKQQLLTGFDHIIRGVYDGKTFYVRMHKFFHLFKSNKQDPVTISFFRLGLLIKPLFLLGCFDSSRKDFWRLILWSFRRKPEVIFLAITYSIYGYYFRKAYNKAF
;
A
#
# COMPACT_ATOMS: atom_id res chain seq x y z
N MET A 1 17.23 -21.05 -51.94
CA MET A 1 17.80 -20.42 -50.74
C MET A 1 16.65 -20.07 -49.80
N ASN A 2 16.15 -21.05 -49.04
CA ASN A 2 15.04 -20.90 -48.11
C ASN A 2 15.61 -20.86 -46.71
N LEU A 3 15.76 -19.65 -46.16
CA LEU A 3 16.15 -19.44 -44.78
C LEU A 3 14.93 -19.70 -43.89
N GLN A 4 15.08 -20.74 -43.08
CA GLN A 4 14.17 -21.23 -42.06
C GLN A 4 13.77 -20.11 -41.09
N LEU A 5 12.46 -20.02 -40.84
CA LEU A 5 11.81 -19.20 -39.83
C LEU A 5 12.15 -19.72 -38.41
N THR A 6 13.38 -19.49 -37.96
CA THR A 6 13.85 -19.76 -36.59
C THR A 6 13.68 -18.51 -35.72
N GLY A 7 12.45 -18.02 -35.59
CA GLY A 7 12.18 -16.75 -34.90
C GLY A 7 10.88 -16.68 -34.08
N THR A 8 10.02 -17.69 -34.17
CA THR A 8 8.67 -17.62 -33.55
C THR A 8 8.44 -18.63 -32.42
N GLU A 9 9.33 -19.61 -32.21
CA GLU A 9 9.18 -20.63 -31.15
C GLU A 9 9.27 -20.05 -29.72
N GLY A 10 9.92 -18.89 -29.55
CA GLY A 10 10.01 -18.21 -28.25
C GLY A 10 8.76 -17.40 -27.84
N LEU A 11 7.80 -17.22 -28.75
CA LEU A 11 6.58 -16.43 -28.52
C LEU A 11 5.31 -17.29 -28.44
N GLU A 12 5.38 -18.56 -28.81
CA GLU A 12 4.25 -19.50 -28.75
C GLU A 12 3.95 -19.99 -27.32
N ASN A 13 4.88 -19.80 -26.39
CA ASN A 13 4.71 -20.09 -24.95
C ASN A 13 4.28 -18.85 -24.12
N ARG A 14 3.79 -17.79 -24.77
CA ARG A 14 3.38 -16.53 -24.09
C ARG A 14 1.97 -16.57 -23.51
N ASN A 15 1.35 -17.75 -23.45
CA ASN A 15 0.15 -17.98 -22.65
C ASN A 15 0.59 -18.64 -21.33
N MET A 16 1.10 -17.83 -20.39
CA MET A 16 1.13 -18.28 -19.00
C MET A 16 -0.31 -18.69 -18.65
N ASN A 17 -0.48 -19.92 -18.14
CA ASN A 17 -1.81 -20.38 -17.73
C ASN A 17 -2.40 -19.32 -16.79
N LYS A 18 -3.62 -18.86 -17.07
CA LYS A 18 -4.29 -17.80 -16.28
C LYS A 18 -4.23 -18.12 -14.78
N GLN A 19 -4.30 -19.40 -14.41
CA GLN A 19 -4.17 -19.86 -13.04
C GLN A 19 -2.77 -19.59 -12.45
N GLN A 20 -1.69 -19.77 -13.21
CA GLN A 20 -0.33 -19.45 -12.77
C GLN A 20 -0.15 -17.93 -12.57
N LEU A 21 -0.74 -17.12 -13.46
CA LEU A 21 -0.68 -15.66 -13.33
C LEU A 21 -1.43 -15.18 -12.07
N LEU A 22 -2.63 -15.71 -11.83
CA LEU A 22 -3.42 -15.41 -10.64
C LEU A 22 -2.72 -15.87 -9.36
N THR A 23 -2.11 -17.06 -9.36
CA THR A 23 -1.37 -17.60 -8.21
C THR A 23 -0.15 -16.74 -7.88
N GLY A 24 0.64 -16.34 -8.88
CA GLY A 24 1.78 -15.46 -8.68
C GLY A 24 1.37 -14.06 -8.20
N PHE A 25 0.30 -13.51 -8.77
CA PHE A 25 -0.27 -12.23 -8.34
C PHE A 25 -0.74 -12.27 -6.89
N ASP A 26 -1.51 -13.30 -6.50
CA ASP A 26 -1.99 -13.48 -5.13
C ASP A 26 -0.82 -13.55 -4.12
N HIS A 27 0.21 -14.34 -4.43
CA HIS A 27 1.39 -14.45 -3.57
C HIS A 27 2.07 -13.10 -3.31
N ILE A 28 2.26 -12.29 -4.37
CA ILE A 28 2.87 -10.97 -4.26
C ILE A 28 1.98 -10.02 -3.47
N ILE A 29 0.69 -9.96 -3.78
CA ILE A 29 -0.26 -9.04 -3.16
C ILE A 29 -0.42 -9.33 -1.67
N ARG A 30 -0.52 -10.61 -1.28
CA ARG A 30 -0.54 -11.01 0.14
C ARG A 30 0.73 -10.59 0.86
N GLY A 31 1.90 -10.71 0.23
CA GLY A 31 3.17 -10.26 0.80
C GLY A 31 3.29 -8.73 0.89
N VAL A 32 2.74 -7.99 -0.09
CA VAL A 32 2.79 -6.52 -0.13
C VAL A 32 1.86 -5.90 0.91
N TYR A 33 0.65 -6.45 1.07
CA TYR A 33 -0.38 -5.95 2.00
C TYR A 33 -0.41 -6.69 3.34
N ASP A 34 0.57 -7.56 3.60
CA ASP A 34 0.83 -8.05 4.95
C ASP A 34 0.99 -6.84 5.90
N GLY A 35 0.21 -6.82 6.99
CA GLY A 35 0.03 -5.61 7.79
C GLY A 35 1.35 -5.05 8.32
N LYS A 36 2.24 -5.91 8.81
CA LYS A 36 3.54 -5.51 9.36
C LYS A 36 4.47 -4.98 8.26
N THR A 37 4.56 -5.71 7.15
CA THR A 37 5.42 -5.35 6.02
C THR A 37 4.99 -4.03 5.37
N PHE A 38 3.67 -3.81 5.27
CA PHE A 38 3.07 -2.57 4.79
C PHE A 38 3.50 -1.35 5.62
N TYR A 39 3.34 -1.40 6.95
CA TYR A 39 3.68 -0.26 7.81
C TYR A 39 5.19 0.06 7.80
N VAL A 40 6.06 -0.95 7.71
CA VAL A 40 7.51 -0.73 7.59
C VAL A 40 7.86 0.01 6.28
N ARG A 41 7.26 -0.41 5.16
CA ARG A 41 7.45 0.24 3.86
C ARG A 41 6.91 1.67 3.87
N MET A 42 5.75 1.87 4.49
CA MET A 42 5.12 3.18 4.60
C MET A 42 5.95 4.15 5.45
N HIS A 43 6.52 3.67 6.57
CA HIS A 43 7.45 4.47 7.37
C HIS A 43 8.69 4.89 6.56
N LYS A 44 9.28 3.97 5.78
CA LYS A 44 10.40 4.29 4.88
C LYS A 44 9.99 5.31 3.81
N PHE A 45 8.83 5.14 3.22
CA PHE A 45 8.29 6.08 2.23
C PHE A 45 8.15 7.49 2.83
N PHE A 46 7.54 7.64 4.00
CA PHE A 46 7.41 8.96 4.64
C PHE A 46 8.73 9.57 5.12
N HIS A 47 9.71 8.73 5.43
CA HIS A 47 11.06 9.18 5.73
C HIS A 47 11.77 9.75 4.49
N LEU A 48 11.63 9.08 3.34
CA LEU A 48 12.19 9.51 2.06
C LEU A 48 11.38 10.62 1.38
N PHE A 49 10.10 10.75 1.73
CA PHE A 49 9.19 11.73 1.16
C PHE A 49 9.70 13.13 1.50
N LYS A 50 10.38 13.80 0.57
CA LYS A 50 10.82 15.18 0.75
C LYS A 50 9.59 16.06 0.51
N SER A 51 9.04 16.64 1.59
CA SER A 51 7.99 17.65 1.46
C SER A 51 8.68 18.85 0.81
N ASN A 52 8.48 19.03 -0.49
CA ASN A 52 8.98 20.22 -1.16
C ASN A 52 8.16 21.37 -0.58
N LYS A 53 8.78 22.23 0.22
CA LYS A 53 8.13 23.34 0.96
C LYS A 53 7.45 24.39 0.05
N GLN A 54 7.31 24.09 -1.24
CA GLN A 54 6.91 25.03 -2.28
C GLN A 54 5.38 25.12 -2.40
N ASP A 55 4.63 24.10 -1.96
CA ASP A 55 3.17 24.17 -1.93
C ASP A 55 2.66 24.01 -0.50
N PRO A 56 2.00 25.04 0.08
CA PRO A 56 1.29 24.83 1.33
C PRO A 56 0.16 23.84 1.06
N VAL A 57 0.36 22.58 1.46
CA VAL A 57 -0.73 21.62 1.51
C VAL A 57 -1.79 22.26 2.40
N THR A 58 -2.88 22.71 1.81
CA THR A 58 -3.97 23.40 2.51
C THR A 58 -4.77 22.33 3.22
N ILE A 59 -4.22 21.87 4.33
CA ILE A 59 -4.80 20.75 5.00
C ILE A 59 -5.95 21.27 5.88
N SER A 60 -7.17 21.11 5.39
CA SER A 60 -8.37 21.47 6.15
C SER A 60 -8.57 20.48 7.30
N PHE A 61 -8.20 20.90 8.52
CA PHE A 61 -8.44 20.15 9.76
C PHE A 61 -9.92 19.78 9.96
N PHE A 62 -10.85 20.52 9.35
CA PHE A 62 -12.28 20.20 9.39
C PHE A 62 -12.60 18.85 8.71
N ARG A 63 -11.87 18.48 7.65
CA ARG A 63 -12.03 17.18 6.98
C ARG A 63 -11.42 16.01 7.77
N LEU A 64 -10.58 16.26 8.78
CA LEU A 64 -10.05 15.21 9.66
C LEU A 64 -11.13 14.55 10.49
N GLY A 65 -12.09 15.34 10.97
CA GLY A 65 -13.14 14.85 11.87
C GLY A 65 -13.85 13.62 11.31
N LEU A 66 -14.03 13.58 9.99
CA LEU A 66 -14.64 12.46 9.27
C LEU A 66 -13.75 11.21 9.18
N LEU A 67 -12.42 11.38 9.17
CA LEU A 67 -11.46 10.28 9.06
C LEU A 67 -11.10 9.66 10.41
N ILE A 68 -11.37 10.34 11.54
CA ILE A 68 -11.03 9.84 12.89
C ILE A 68 -11.82 8.58 13.26
N LYS A 69 -13.10 8.49 12.88
CA LYS A 69 -13.94 7.31 13.17
C LYS A 69 -13.37 6.00 12.58
N PRO A 70 -13.11 5.91 11.26
CA PRO A 70 -12.50 4.71 10.69
C PRO A 70 -11.06 4.51 11.16
N LEU A 71 -10.33 5.59 11.49
CA LEU A 71 -8.98 5.51 12.04
C LEU A 71 -8.94 4.80 13.39
N PHE A 72 -9.87 5.12 14.29
CA PHE A 72 -9.97 4.50 15.61
C PHE A 72 -10.38 3.03 15.50
N LEU A 73 -11.24 2.70 14.53
CA LEU A 73 -11.61 1.32 14.22
C LEU A 73 -10.38 0.52 13.75
N LEU A 74 -9.55 1.06 12.86
CA LEU A 74 -8.28 0.43 12.47
C LEU A 74 -7.30 0.33 13.65
N GLY A 75 -7.09 1.44 14.35
CA GLY A 75 -6.09 1.55 15.40
C GLY A 75 -6.35 0.64 16.61
N CYS A 76 -7.61 0.23 16.84
CA CYS A 76 -7.97 -0.65 17.94
C CYS A 76 -8.18 -2.12 17.51
N PHE A 77 -8.74 -2.39 16.33
CA PHE A 77 -9.13 -3.75 15.93
C PHE A 77 -8.11 -4.46 15.02
N ASP A 78 -7.10 -3.77 14.51
CA ASP A 78 -6.11 -4.36 13.61
C ASP A 78 -5.02 -5.15 14.38
N SER A 79 -4.60 -6.30 13.82
CA SER A 79 -3.47 -7.09 14.33
C SER A 79 -2.17 -6.27 14.35
N SER A 80 -2.01 -5.35 13.39
CA SER A 80 -0.84 -4.47 13.22
C SER A 80 -1.00 -3.09 13.90
N ARG A 81 -1.88 -2.97 14.90
CA ARG A 81 -2.13 -1.72 15.64
C ARG A 81 -0.88 -1.05 16.21
N LYS A 82 0.10 -1.85 16.67
CA LYS A 82 1.35 -1.33 17.26
C LYS A 82 2.16 -0.53 16.23
N ASP A 83 2.27 -1.04 15.02
CA ASP A 83 3.02 -0.39 13.93
C ASP A 83 2.26 0.82 13.39
N PHE A 84 0.93 0.74 13.34
CA PHE A 84 0.05 1.86 13.03
C PHE A 84 0.25 3.04 14.01
N TRP A 85 0.11 2.81 15.32
CA TRP A 85 0.29 3.87 16.32
C TRP A 85 1.71 4.42 16.31
N ARG A 86 2.72 3.58 16.07
CA ARG A 86 4.11 4.03 15.92
C ARG A 86 4.26 5.02 14.75
N LEU A 87 3.64 4.72 13.60
CA LEU A 87 3.67 5.59 12.42
C LEU A 87 2.94 6.91 12.66
N ILE A 88 1.76 6.88 13.30
CA ILE A 88 0.96 8.08 13.59
C ILE A 88 1.66 8.97 14.61
N LEU A 89 2.15 8.41 15.71
CA LEU A 89 2.90 9.16 16.73
C LEU A 89 4.21 9.73 16.18
N TRP A 90 4.90 8.97 15.31
CA TRP A 90 6.08 9.46 14.62
C TRP A 90 5.75 10.64 13.69
N SER A 91 4.69 10.51 12.89
CA SER A 91 4.24 11.55 11.95
C SER A 91 3.81 12.81 12.70
N PHE A 92 3.04 12.67 13.77
CA PHE A 92 2.61 13.78 14.63
C PHE A 92 3.80 14.54 15.22
N ARG A 93 4.85 13.83 15.69
CA ARG A 93 5.97 14.45 16.40
C ARG A 93 7.09 14.96 15.51
N ARG A 94 7.31 14.36 14.33
CA ARG A 94 8.40 14.71 13.42
C ARG A 94 7.95 15.50 12.20
N LYS A 95 6.75 15.23 11.69
CA LYS A 95 6.33 15.74 10.38
C LYS A 95 4.80 15.80 10.25
N PRO A 96 4.14 16.79 10.88
CA PRO A 96 2.69 16.89 10.89
C PRO A 96 2.08 17.02 9.48
N GLU A 97 2.83 17.50 8.49
CA GLU A 97 2.40 17.57 7.09
C GLU A 97 2.04 16.20 6.49
N VAL A 98 2.70 15.12 6.93
CA VAL A 98 2.44 13.76 6.40
C VAL A 98 1.42 12.99 7.23
N ILE A 99 0.92 13.52 8.34
CA ILE A 99 -0.01 12.78 9.22
C ILE A 99 -1.30 12.41 8.49
N PHE A 100 -1.79 13.30 7.63
CA PHE A 100 -2.99 13.08 6.81
C PHE A 100 -2.76 11.99 5.78
N LEU A 101 -1.59 12.02 5.14
CA LEU A 101 -1.19 11.01 4.17
C LEU A 101 -1.02 9.65 4.85
N ALA A 102 -0.46 9.62 6.07
CA ALA A 102 -0.33 8.42 6.89
C ALA A 102 -1.69 7.83 7.27
N ILE A 103 -2.64 8.67 7.67
CA ILE A 103 -4.02 8.26 7.97
C ILE A 103 -4.70 7.67 6.73
N THR A 104 -4.70 8.41 5.62
CA THR A 104 -5.32 8.00 4.36
C THR A 104 -4.75 6.68 3.84
N TYR A 105 -3.42 6.55 3.79
CA TYR A 105 -2.80 5.31 3.35
C TYR A 105 -3.00 4.15 4.32
N SER A 106 -3.10 4.39 5.62
CA SER A 106 -3.44 3.33 6.58
C SER A 106 -4.85 2.79 6.31
N ILE A 107 -5.81 3.68 6.07
CA ILE A 107 -7.18 3.32 5.70
C ILE A 107 -7.17 2.51 4.39
N TYR A 108 -6.46 2.96 3.35
CA TYR A 108 -6.34 2.21 2.10
C TYR A 108 -5.67 0.85 2.28
N GLY A 109 -4.58 0.76 3.04
CA GLY A 109 -3.91 -0.51 3.35
C GLY A 109 -4.85 -1.51 4.02
N TYR A 110 -5.69 -1.05 4.94
CA TYR A 110 -6.74 -1.89 5.54
C TYR A 110 -7.80 -2.32 4.53
N TYR A 111 -8.29 -1.41 3.69
CA TYR A 111 -9.25 -1.76 2.64
C TYR A 111 -8.68 -2.78 1.67
N PHE A 112 -7.42 -2.62 1.23
CA PHE A 112 -6.75 -3.59 0.38
C PHE A 112 -6.62 -4.95 1.08
N ARG A 113 -6.13 -4.98 2.33
CA ARG A 113 -6.02 -6.23 3.07
C ARG A 113 -7.38 -6.91 3.25
N LYS A 114 -8.44 -6.14 3.53
CA LYS A 114 -9.80 -6.66 3.66
C LYS A 114 -10.39 -7.12 2.32
N ALA A 115 -10.10 -6.41 1.23
CA ALA A 115 -10.54 -6.78 -0.10
C ALA A 115 -9.84 -8.06 -0.55
N TYR A 116 -8.53 -8.18 -0.39
CA TYR A 116 -7.78 -9.37 -0.79
C TYR A 116 -8.01 -10.58 0.11
N ASN A 117 -8.33 -10.37 1.39
CA ASN A 117 -8.74 -11.45 2.30
C ASN A 117 -10.22 -11.88 2.11
N LYS A 118 -10.99 -11.16 1.28
CA LYS A 118 -12.38 -11.52 0.91
C LYS A 118 -12.53 -11.94 -0.54
N ALA A 119 -11.64 -11.50 -1.42
CA ALA A 119 -11.67 -11.77 -2.86
C ALA A 119 -11.13 -13.16 -3.22
N PHE A 120 -10.48 -13.84 -2.26
CA PHE A 120 -9.88 -15.16 -2.36
C PHE A 120 -9.91 -15.84 -0.98
#